data_AF-A0A8T6ZTM8-F1
#
_entry.id   AF-A0A8T6ZTM8-F1
#
_cell.length_a   1.000
_cell.length_b   1.000
_cell.length_c   1.000
_cell.angle_alpha   90.00
_cell.angle_beta   90.00
_cell.angle_gamma   90.00
#
_symmetry.space_group_name_H-M   'P 1'
#
loop_
_entity.id
_entity.type
_entity.pdbx_description
1 polymer ?
#
loop_
_entity_poly.entity_id
_entity_poly.type
_entity_poly.pdbx_seq_one_letter_code
_entity_poly.pdbx_strand_id
1 'polypeptide(L)'
;MNSYLRRAFALGGWLLATHAVAQPGTLEGGWIMDVRGAWEGLEPTEAAEQAIAEFDRAVDDPSMRCIAPGLIRTAESRAPIEIVEQDHQVLILHESFNVVRRIHMAGRVEPEWIPSS
;
A
#
# COMPACT_ATOMS: atom_id res chain seq x y z
N MET A 1 69.40 -29.30 -18.55
CA MET A 1 68.10 -29.37 -19.26
C MET A 1 67.08 -29.91 -18.27
N ASN A 2 65.98 -29.30 -17.83
CA ASN A 2 65.29 -28.00 -17.97
C ASN A 2 64.39 -27.94 -16.71
N SER A 3 64.53 -26.96 -15.80
CA SER A 3 63.62 -25.81 -15.56
C SER A 3 62.17 -25.95 -16.06
N TYR A 4 61.17 -25.59 -15.23
CA TYR A 4 59.83 -24.99 -15.49
C TYR A 4 58.91 -25.36 -14.29
N LEU A 5 58.75 -24.58 -13.21
CA LEU A 5 58.00 -23.32 -12.98
C LEU A 5 56.51 -23.32 -13.41
N ARG A 6 55.63 -23.10 -12.40
CA ARG A 6 54.38 -22.28 -12.41
C ARG A 6 53.15 -22.90 -13.13
N ARG A 7 51.88 -22.80 -12.70
CA ARG A 7 51.14 -21.84 -11.85
C ARG A 7 49.93 -22.52 -11.19
N ALA A 8 49.64 -22.17 -9.94
CA ALA A 8 48.30 -22.30 -9.35
C ALA A 8 47.39 -21.23 -9.97
N PHE A 9 46.25 -21.64 -10.53
CA PHE A 9 45.17 -20.72 -10.92
C PHE A 9 44.20 -20.61 -9.74
N ALA A 10 44.32 -19.53 -8.97
CA ALA A 10 43.26 -19.12 -8.06
C ALA A 10 42.15 -18.48 -8.89
N LEU A 11 41.05 -19.21 -9.11
CA LEU A 11 39.80 -18.66 -9.62
C LEU A 11 39.12 -17.87 -8.50
N GLY A 12 39.61 -16.65 -8.25
CA GLY A 12 38.93 -15.67 -7.42
C GLY A 12 37.78 -15.05 -8.20
N GLY A 13 36.62 -15.73 -8.22
CA GLY A 13 35.39 -15.17 -8.75
C GLY A 13 34.89 -14.05 -7.83
N TRP A 14 35.03 -12.80 -8.26
CA TRP A 14 34.37 -11.67 -7.64
C TRP A 14 32.88 -11.77 -7.90
N LEU A 15 32.14 -12.37 -6.97
CA LEU A 15 30.68 -12.19 -6.89
C LEU A 15 30.44 -10.74 -6.46
N LEU A 16 30.26 -9.86 -7.45
CA LEU A 16 29.62 -8.56 -7.24
C LEU A 16 28.16 -8.84 -6.88
N ALA A 17 27.91 -9.06 -5.59
CA ALA A 17 26.56 -9.00 -5.06
C ALA A 17 26.11 -7.54 -5.13
N THR A 18 25.44 -7.19 -6.22
CA THR A 18 24.65 -5.96 -6.31
C THR A 18 23.53 -6.06 -5.28
N HIS A 19 23.81 -5.57 -4.08
CA HIS A 19 22.75 -5.23 -3.15
C HIS A 19 22.10 -3.99 -3.73
N ALA A 20 20.91 -4.16 -4.33
CA ALA A 20 20.04 -3.02 -4.57
C ALA A 20 19.73 -2.44 -3.19
N VAL A 21 20.36 -1.31 -2.88
CA VAL A 21 19.99 -0.54 -1.70
C VAL A 21 18.68 0.14 -2.08
N ALA A 22 17.57 -0.35 -1.52
CA ALA A 22 16.30 0.35 -1.54
C ALA A 22 16.56 1.82 -1.21
N GLN A 23 16.32 2.70 -2.16
CA GLN A 23 16.42 4.14 -1.90
C GLN A 23 15.33 4.48 -0.88
N PRO A 24 15.58 5.39 0.08
CA PRO A 24 14.52 5.88 0.95
C PRO A 24 13.36 6.36 0.09
N GLY A 25 12.21 5.69 0.19
CA GLY A 25 11.04 6.02 -0.59
C GLY A 25 10.55 7.41 -0.22
N THR A 26 10.15 8.20 -1.21
CA THR A 26 9.64 9.56 -0.95
C THR A 26 8.29 9.58 -0.24
N LEU A 27 7.58 8.44 -0.16
CA LEU A 27 6.24 8.33 0.46
C LEU A 27 6.27 7.59 1.82
N GLU A 28 7.45 7.25 2.33
CA GLU A 28 7.58 6.51 3.60
C GLU A 28 7.15 7.35 4.80
N GLY A 29 6.37 6.75 5.71
CA GLY A 29 6.03 7.36 7.00
C GLY A 29 4.61 7.09 7.49
N GLY A 30 4.30 7.68 8.65
CA GLY A 30 2.97 7.71 9.24
C GLY A 30 2.15 8.90 8.73
N TRP A 31 0.94 8.63 8.28
CA TRP A 31 0.03 9.61 7.70
C TRP A 31 -1.28 9.65 8.48
N ILE A 32 -1.81 10.84 8.68
CA ILE A 32 -3.10 11.08 9.31
C ILE A 32 -4.00 11.73 8.27
N MET A 33 -5.18 11.16 8.06
CA MET A 33 -6.22 11.80 7.26
C MET A 33 -6.89 12.87 8.13
N ASP A 34 -6.57 14.12 7.85
CA ASP A 34 -7.00 15.30 8.62
C ASP A 34 -8.49 15.63 8.40
N VAL A 35 -9.00 15.40 7.19
CA VAL A 35 -10.39 15.63 6.80
C VAL A 35 -10.98 14.34 6.23
N ARG A 36 -12.10 13.90 6.80
CA ARG A 36 -12.91 12.80 6.23
C ARG A 36 -13.58 13.31 4.95
N GLY A 37 -13.92 12.41 4.03
CA GLY A 37 -15.16 12.60 3.27
C GLY A 37 -16.32 12.67 4.27
N ALA A 38 -16.65 13.87 4.73
CA ALA A 38 -17.68 14.09 5.72
C ALA A 38 -19.03 14.14 4.99
N TRP A 39 -19.95 13.27 5.41
CA TRP A 39 -21.35 13.39 5.02
C TRP A 39 -22.02 14.59 5.71
N GLU A 40 -21.34 15.18 6.70
CA GLU A 40 -21.78 16.37 7.42
C GLU A 40 -21.83 17.58 6.48
N GLY A 41 -23.02 18.18 6.36
CA GLY A 41 -23.26 19.32 5.46
C GLY A 41 -23.66 18.94 4.04
N LEU A 42 -23.84 17.65 3.73
CA LEU A 42 -24.52 17.23 2.51
C LEU A 42 -26.03 17.22 2.76
N GLU A 43 -26.78 17.89 1.89
CA GLU A 43 -28.24 17.85 1.87
C GLU A 43 -28.68 16.56 1.15
N PRO A 44 -29.30 15.59 1.84
CA PRO A 44 -29.76 14.37 1.19
C PRO A 44 -30.92 14.67 0.24
N THR A 45 -31.00 13.90 -0.85
CA THR A 45 -32.23 13.85 -1.66
C THR A 45 -33.30 13.06 -0.91
N GLU A 46 -34.57 13.24 -1.27
CA GLU A 46 -35.68 12.45 -0.67
C GLU A 46 -35.43 10.94 -0.75
N ALA A 47 -34.87 10.46 -1.86
CA ALA A 47 -34.50 9.05 -2.02
C ALA A 47 -33.37 8.62 -1.05
N ALA A 48 -32.41 9.51 -0.76
CA ALA A 48 -31.36 9.24 0.21
C ALA A 48 -31.91 9.21 1.64
N GLU A 49 -32.84 10.11 1.99
CA GLU A 49 -33.50 10.10 3.30
C GLU A 49 -34.26 8.79 3.55
N GLN A 50 -35.03 8.33 2.56
CA GLN A 50 -35.74 7.05 2.62
C GLN A 50 -34.76 5.87 2.80
N ALA A 51 -33.68 5.83 2.01
CA ALA A 51 -32.66 4.79 2.13
C ALA A 51 -31.98 4.79 3.51
N ILE A 52 -31.72 5.96 4.10
CA ILE A 52 -31.17 6.09 5.44
C ILE A 52 -32.16 5.58 6.50
N ALA A 53 -33.44 5.91 6.35
CA ALA A 53 -34.49 5.50 7.28
C ALA A 53 -34.73 3.98 7.28
N GLU A 54 -34.56 3.32 6.14
CA GLU A 54 -34.71 1.87 5.98
C GLU A 54 -33.45 1.08 6.35
N PHE A 55 -32.29 1.73 6.45
CA PHE A 55 -31.01 1.07 6.71
C PHE A 55 -30.89 0.58 8.16
N ASP A 56 -30.87 -0.74 8.36
CA ASP A 56 -30.56 -1.36 9.65
C ASP A 56 -29.06 -1.69 9.71
N ARG A 57 -28.32 -0.86 10.44
CA ARG A 57 -26.88 -1.03 10.63
C ARG A 57 -26.48 -2.42 11.12
N ALA A 58 -27.29 -3.12 11.91
CA ALA A 58 -26.91 -4.42 12.45
C ALA A 58 -26.82 -5.51 11.36
N VAL A 59 -27.59 -5.39 10.28
CA VAL A 59 -27.69 -6.41 9.22
C VAL A 59 -27.22 -5.91 7.86
N ASP A 60 -27.40 -4.63 7.56
CA ASP A 60 -27.11 -4.02 6.26
C ASP A 60 -25.67 -3.48 6.18
N ASP A 61 -25.04 -3.13 7.31
CA ASP A 61 -23.66 -2.67 7.32
C ASP A 61 -22.68 -3.86 7.23
N PRO A 62 -22.00 -4.09 6.10
CA PRO A 62 -21.06 -5.20 5.98
C PRO A 62 -19.86 -5.06 6.92
N SER A 63 -19.59 -3.88 7.48
CA SER A 63 -18.53 -3.68 8.47
C SER A 63 -18.90 -4.21 9.87
N MET A 64 -20.16 -4.55 10.11
CA MET A 64 -20.58 -5.27 11.33
C MET A 64 -20.28 -6.77 11.27
N ARG A 65 -19.86 -7.28 10.11
CA ARG A 65 -19.42 -8.68 9.95
C ARG A 65 -18.02 -8.84 10.53
N CYS A 66 -17.71 -10.00 11.09
CA CYS A 66 -16.37 -10.33 11.62
C CYS A 66 -15.35 -10.64 10.51
N ILE A 67 -15.24 -9.75 9.52
CA ILE A 67 -14.28 -9.83 8.41
C ILE A 67 -13.57 -8.50 8.28
N ALA A 68 -12.34 -8.53 7.77
CA ALA A 68 -11.60 -7.32 7.48
C ALA A 68 -12.39 -6.42 6.51
N PRO A 69 -12.55 -5.12 6.80
CA PRO A 69 -13.23 -4.22 5.89
C PRO A 69 -12.43 -4.01 4.60
N GLY A 70 -13.16 -3.70 3.51
CA GLY A 70 -12.56 -3.26 2.26
C GLY A 70 -12.02 -1.82 2.35
N LEU A 71 -11.31 -1.41 1.30
CA LEU A 71 -10.60 -0.12 1.24
C LEU A 71 -11.42 1.07 1.71
N ILE A 72 -12.66 1.23 1.22
CA ILE A 72 -13.48 2.42 1.50
C ILE A 72 -13.73 2.56 3.01
N ARG A 73 -14.10 1.48 3.69
CA ARG A 73 -14.38 1.52 5.13
C ARG A 73 -13.10 1.67 5.95
N THR A 74 -12.00 1.07 5.51
CA THR A 74 -10.70 1.25 6.15
C THR A 74 -10.19 2.69 6.01
N ALA A 75 -10.39 3.31 4.83
CA ALA A 75 -10.01 4.69 4.54
C ALA A 75 -10.92 5.74 5.19
N GLU A 76 -12.12 5.37 5.65
CA GLU A 76 -12.96 6.26 6.45
C GLU A 76 -12.51 6.35 7.91
N SER A 77 -11.64 5.45 8.36
CA SER A 77 -11.15 5.47 9.73
C SER A 77 -10.16 6.62 9.94
N ARG A 78 -10.17 7.25 11.13
CA ARG A 78 -9.21 8.31 11.47
C ARG A 78 -7.88 7.78 12.01
N ALA A 79 -7.74 6.47 12.11
CA ALA A 79 -6.50 5.93 12.64
C ALA A 79 -5.36 6.20 11.64
N PRO A 80 -4.15 6.48 12.15
CA PRO A 80 -2.96 6.56 11.32
C PRO A 80 -2.83 5.40 10.34
N ILE A 81 -2.31 5.73 9.15
CA ILE A 81 -1.82 4.74 8.20
C ILE A 81 -0.29 4.86 8.12
N GLU A 82 0.38 3.74 7.90
CA GLU A 82 1.82 3.73 7.64
C GLU A 82 2.07 3.26 6.22
N ILE A 83 2.88 4.01 5.47
CA ILE A 83 3.32 3.63 4.12
C ILE A 83 4.77 3.17 4.22
N VAL A 84 5.02 1.96 3.72
CA VAL A 84 6.35 1.38 3.63
C VAL A 84 6.63 1.05 2.16
N GLU A 85 7.62 1.73 1.60
CA GLU A 85 8.12 1.42 0.25
C GLU A 85 9.15 0.28 0.30
N GLN A 86 9.13 -0.57 -0.71
CA GLN A 86 10.05 -1.68 -0.90
C GLN A 86 10.36 -1.83 -2.39
N ASP A 87 11.46 -2.49 -2.75
CA ASP A 87 11.98 -2.55 -4.13
C ASP A 87 10.95 -2.91 -5.21
N HIS A 88 9.94 -3.72 -4.90
CA HIS A 88 8.96 -4.24 -5.86
C HIS A 88 7.50 -3.97 -5.45
N GLN A 89 7.27 -3.26 -4.34
CA GLN A 89 5.93 -3.04 -3.81
C GLN A 89 5.86 -1.87 -2.83
N VAL A 90 4.65 -1.34 -2.67
CA VAL A 90 4.28 -0.45 -1.58
C VAL A 90 3.34 -1.19 -0.63
N LEU A 91 3.59 -1.08 0.66
CA LEU A 91 2.69 -1.53 1.71
C LEU A 91 1.98 -0.33 2.32
N ILE A 92 0.68 -0.45 2.52
CA ILE A 92 -0.13 0.49 3.29
C ILE A 92 -0.69 -0.30 4.48
N LEU A 93 -0.25 0.07 5.67
CA LEU A 93 -0.65 -0.51 6.94
C LEU A 93 -1.73 0.38 7.55
N HIS A 94 -2.92 -0.15 7.72
CA HIS A 94 -4.01 0.55 8.38
C HIS A 94 -4.10 0.08 9.83
N GLU A 95 -3.88 1.00 10.79
CA GLU A 95 -4.03 0.68 12.21
C GLU A 95 -5.47 0.24 12.51
N SER A 96 -6.46 0.93 11.92
CA SER A 96 -7.85 0.50 12.01
C SER A 96 -8.05 -0.85 11.36
N PHE A 97 -8.66 -1.76 12.11
CA PHE A 97 -8.99 -3.12 11.68
C PHE A 97 -7.79 -4.02 11.35
N ASN A 98 -6.55 -3.54 11.58
CA ASN A 98 -5.31 -4.27 11.30
C ASN A 98 -5.24 -4.81 9.86
N VAL A 99 -5.56 -3.95 8.89
CA VAL A 99 -5.62 -4.30 7.46
C VAL A 99 -4.32 -3.90 6.77
N VAL A 100 -3.79 -4.79 5.94
CA VAL A 100 -2.60 -4.53 5.11
C VAL A 100 -2.98 -4.55 3.65
N ARG A 101 -2.67 -3.47 2.93
CA ARG A 101 -2.78 -3.40 1.47
C ARG A 101 -1.39 -3.48 0.86
N ARG A 102 -1.23 -4.39 -0.11
CA ARG A 102 -0.01 -4.57 -0.89
C ARG A 102 -0.24 -4.11 -2.32
N ILE A 103 0.61 -3.23 -2.81
CA ILE A 103 0.58 -2.71 -4.17
C ILE A 103 1.86 -3.16 -4.85
N HIS A 104 1.78 -4.18 -5.70
CA HIS A 104 2.91 -4.63 -6.51
C HIS A 104 3.22 -3.61 -7.59
N MET A 105 4.47 -3.16 -7.69
CA MET A 105 4.89 -2.12 -8.65
C MET A 105 5.42 -2.70 -9.97
N ALA A 106 5.85 -3.96 -9.97
CA ALA A 106 6.42 -4.60 -11.15
C ALA A 106 5.42 -4.69 -12.31
N GLY A 107 5.85 -4.29 -13.52
CA GLY A 107 5.11 -4.46 -14.76
C GLY A 107 3.87 -3.57 -14.93
N ARG A 108 3.68 -2.57 -14.06
CA ARG A 108 2.62 -1.57 -14.24
C ARG A 108 3.09 -0.47 -15.17
N VAL A 109 2.33 -0.22 -16.23
CA VAL A 109 2.47 0.97 -17.07
C VAL A 109 1.48 2.00 -16.55
N GLU A 110 1.94 3.22 -16.36
CA GLU A 110 1.05 4.33 -16.00
C GLU A 110 -0.01 4.49 -17.09
N PRO A 111 -1.31 4.50 -16.74
CA PRO A 111 -2.36 4.72 -17.71
C PRO A 111 -2.27 6.13 -18.32
N GLU A 112 -2.45 6.25 -19.63
CA GLU A 112 -2.39 7.53 -20.36
C GLU A 112 -3.42 8.57 -19.87
N TRP A 113 -4.48 8.13 -19.18
CA TRP A 113 -5.53 9.00 -18.65
C TRP A 113 -5.19 9.65 -17.31
N ILE A 114 -4.09 9.27 -16.65
CA ILE A 114 -3.66 9.93 -15.41
C ILE A 114 -3.16 11.35 -15.74
N PRO A 115 -3.73 12.42 -15.14
CA PRO A 115 -3.24 13.78 -15.36
C PRO A 115 -1.78 13.92 -14.90
N SER A 116 -0.93 14.56 -15.70
CA SER A 116 0.42 14.93 -15.27
C SER A 116 0.35 15.95 -14.14
N SER A 117 0.99 15.65 -13.02
CA SER A 117 1.13 16.52 -11.83
C SER A 117 1.89 17.80 -12.12
#